data_AF-A0A3M1V6D7-F1
#
_entry.id   AF-A0A3M1V6D7-F1
#
_cell.length_a   1.000
_cell.length_b   1.000
_cell.length_c   1.000
_cell.angle_alpha   90.00
_cell.angle_beta   90.00
_cell.angle_gamma   90.00
#
_symmetry.space_group_name_H-M   'P 1'
#
loop_
_entity.id
_entity.type
_entity.pdbx_description
1 polymer ?
#
loop_
_entity_poly.entity_id
_entity_poly.type
_entity_poly.pdbx_seq_one_letter_code
_entity_poly.pdbx_strand_id
1 'polypeptide(L)'
;MGKDRFRVDNQLVPLLAEDLPRELETQSPDYRPYVIASVIQSRLGPLAPYWLRPQVLEEARGAVRDSELARLPDLARRPRPAYGLALVTCCVGNCANESAGTEGDGGEAALLRPALVLPFRWQRDGDPTGVPEDFLQLADRVKRELENSGERGLAVGDFQLTWAYDELRQVDAGGLQCETDSGFFALAASLYMAAREQDGQVDPRVWITGGWDSDKRTVQSVGGIARKIRTMLDFGAKHIFVPAPNLDEAEREVEKLAVRNRCRVEDLSPARGDVRNAFRNVLKVFRAEPAADAPFSDRADYYKHLFVFNRTEDRKYYRNHLLDDIIEKCRERLSDELRRISEKGPIVVTTLSNQCELVRLAHGVFRPSRMIVLRTAGGSPQSDFWEKHKDILEQWQREYGLDCEARRFPAASPEEATQSANALYRELQDVPEERPIVVDLTPGLKHCSLALAMQAPPRAVLVYLQHAYDPRVGCPDPGTEAYTIINHRRRAS
;
A
#
# COMPACT_ATOMS: atom_id res chain seq x y z
N MET A 1 -1.90 -44.65 -27.47
CA MET A 1 -2.12 -45.55 -26.32
C MET A 1 -0.90 -45.44 -25.44
N GLY A 2 -1.10 -45.21 -24.14
CA GLY A 2 -0.06 -44.81 -23.18
C GLY A 2 -0.61 -43.75 -22.23
N LYS A 3 -1.70 -44.09 -21.52
CA LYS A 3 -2.18 -43.31 -20.36
C LYS A 3 -1.52 -43.92 -19.13
N ASP A 4 -0.24 -43.64 -18.93
CA ASP A 4 0.38 -43.90 -17.64
C ASP A 4 -0.06 -42.79 -16.69
N ARG A 5 -1.14 -43.10 -15.96
CA ARG A 5 -1.55 -42.34 -14.79
C ARG A 5 -0.46 -42.55 -13.74
N PHE A 6 0.40 -41.55 -13.55
CA PHE A 6 1.24 -41.44 -12.37
C PHE A 6 0.30 -41.44 -11.15
N ARG A 7 0.35 -42.55 -10.40
CA ARG A 7 -0.27 -42.67 -9.09
C ARG A 7 0.68 -41.97 -8.13
N VAL A 8 0.36 -40.73 -7.76
CA VAL A 8 1.10 -40.01 -6.73
C VAL A 8 0.54 -40.49 -5.39
N ASP A 9 1.32 -41.28 -4.68
CA ASP A 9 1.00 -41.66 -3.31
C ASP A 9 0.94 -40.41 -2.44
N ASN A 10 -0.16 -40.29 -1.72
CA ASN A 10 -0.57 -39.13 -0.96
C ASN A 10 0.35 -38.98 0.27
N GLN A 11 1.54 -38.36 0.18
CA GLN A 11 2.57 -38.45 1.25
C GLN A 11 2.31 -37.57 2.50
N LEU A 12 1.54 -36.48 2.39
CA LEU A 12 1.28 -35.58 3.53
C LEU A 12 0.45 -36.23 4.64
N VAL A 13 -0.51 -37.09 4.28
CA VAL A 13 -1.40 -37.71 5.26
C VAL A 13 -0.70 -38.85 6.01
N PRO A 14 0.04 -39.78 5.37
CA PRO A 14 0.93 -40.75 6.03
C PRO A 14 2.00 -40.06 6.88
N LEU A 15 2.64 -38.98 6.43
CA LEU A 15 3.58 -38.21 7.27
C LEU A 15 2.91 -37.67 8.56
N LEU A 16 1.62 -37.31 8.48
CA LEU A 16 0.84 -36.86 9.63
C LEU A 16 0.19 -38.02 10.43
N ALA A 17 0.04 -39.20 9.84
CA ALA A 17 -0.76 -40.31 10.37
C ALA A 17 0.02 -41.59 10.72
N GLU A 18 1.26 -41.75 10.26
CA GLU A 18 2.07 -42.98 10.43
C GLU A 18 2.35 -43.34 11.89
N ASP A 19 2.16 -42.39 12.82
CA ASP A 19 2.27 -42.61 14.27
C ASP A 19 1.06 -42.04 15.05
N LEU A 20 -0.15 -42.15 14.51
CA LEU A 20 -1.34 -41.85 15.32
C LEU A 20 -1.30 -42.76 16.57
N PRO A 21 -1.43 -42.20 17.80
CA PRO A 21 -1.35 -43.01 19.01
C PRO A 21 -2.30 -44.20 18.94
N ARG A 22 -1.85 -45.41 19.32
CA ARG A 22 -2.71 -46.61 19.41
C ARG A 22 -3.99 -46.38 20.22
N GLU A 23 -3.98 -45.37 21.07
CA GLU A 23 -5.12 -44.86 21.84
C GLU A 23 -6.33 -44.48 20.95
N LEU A 24 -6.11 -44.05 19.70
CA LEU A 24 -7.17 -43.77 18.72
C LEU A 24 -7.97 -45.01 18.29
N GLU A 25 -7.38 -46.20 18.35
CA GLU A 25 -8.08 -47.45 18.03
C GLU A 25 -9.16 -47.77 19.07
N THR A 26 -8.97 -47.32 20.31
CA THR A 26 -9.87 -47.58 21.45
C THR A 26 -10.96 -46.54 21.66
N GLN A 27 -10.87 -45.38 20.99
CA GLN A 27 -11.87 -44.32 21.12
C GLN A 27 -13.11 -44.57 20.26
N SER A 28 -14.28 -44.15 20.76
CA SER A 28 -15.56 -44.20 20.05
C SER A 28 -15.42 -43.57 18.66
N PRO A 29 -16.03 -44.14 17.60
CA PRO A 29 -15.98 -43.60 16.25
C PRO A 29 -16.31 -42.10 16.16
N ASP A 30 -17.19 -41.63 17.05
CA ASP A 30 -17.62 -40.23 17.11
C ASP A 30 -16.51 -39.27 17.58
N TYR A 31 -15.48 -39.76 18.29
CA TYR A 31 -14.39 -38.95 18.85
C TYR A 31 -13.11 -38.98 18.01
N ARG A 32 -12.97 -39.93 17.09
CA ARG A 32 -11.76 -40.09 16.26
C ARG A 32 -11.40 -38.84 15.45
N PRO A 33 -12.34 -38.13 14.79
CA PRO A 33 -12.00 -36.93 14.03
C PRO A 33 -11.37 -35.82 14.89
N TYR A 34 -11.85 -35.65 16.12
CA TYR A 34 -11.38 -34.64 17.05
C TYR A 34 -9.96 -34.90 17.56
N VAL A 35 -9.67 -36.15 17.91
CA VAL A 35 -8.33 -36.56 18.35
C VAL A 35 -7.34 -36.50 17.19
N ILE A 36 -7.74 -36.92 15.99
CA ILE A 36 -6.93 -36.77 14.76
C ILE A 36 -6.64 -35.29 14.50
N ALA A 37 -7.64 -34.40 14.61
CA ALA A 37 -7.47 -32.96 14.43
C ALA A 37 -6.47 -32.36 15.46
N SER A 38 -6.55 -32.77 16.73
CA SER A 38 -5.63 -32.32 17.78
C SER A 38 -4.20 -32.83 17.58
N VAL A 39 -4.02 -34.09 17.17
CA VAL A 39 -2.70 -34.67 16.88
C VAL A 39 -2.07 -33.98 15.67
N ILE A 40 -2.84 -33.78 14.60
CA ILE A 40 -2.37 -33.08 13.40
C ILE A 40 -2.04 -31.61 13.72
N GLN A 41 -2.87 -30.91 14.50
CA GLN A 41 -2.57 -29.56 14.95
C GLN A 41 -1.26 -29.51 15.74
N SER A 42 -1.02 -30.49 16.62
CA SER A 42 0.21 -30.56 17.42
C SER A 42 1.45 -30.81 16.56
N ARG A 43 1.33 -31.63 15.52
CA ARG A 43 2.43 -31.90 14.55
C ARG A 43 2.70 -30.72 13.63
N LEU A 44 1.65 -30.09 13.11
CA LEU A 44 1.77 -28.91 12.24
C LEU A 44 2.22 -27.67 13.03
N GLY A 45 2.02 -27.65 14.35
CA GLY A 45 2.42 -26.56 15.23
C GLY A 45 1.86 -25.22 14.71
N PRO A 46 2.72 -24.21 14.48
CA PRO A 46 2.28 -22.91 13.98
C PRO A 46 1.77 -22.90 12.52
N LEU A 47 1.94 -23.99 11.72
CA LEU A 47 1.33 -24.11 10.39
C LEU A 47 -0.13 -24.55 10.44
N ALA A 48 -0.59 -25.13 11.55
CA ALA A 48 -1.95 -25.65 11.66
C ALA A 48 -3.01 -24.62 11.25
N PRO A 49 -2.95 -23.34 11.67
CA PRO A 49 -3.95 -22.34 11.28
C PRO A 49 -3.91 -21.96 9.79
N TYR A 50 -2.78 -22.21 9.13
CA TYR A 50 -2.55 -21.97 7.71
C TYR A 50 -3.07 -23.10 6.81
N TRP A 51 -3.02 -24.33 7.31
CA TRP A 51 -3.25 -25.53 6.50
C TRP A 51 -4.57 -26.24 6.82
N LEU A 52 -5.03 -26.19 8.08
CA LEU A 52 -6.29 -26.83 8.49
C LEU A 52 -7.49 -25.93 8.24
N ARG A 53 -8.64 -26.55 7.96
CA ARG A 53 -9.91 -25.83 7.82
C ARG A 53 -10.32 -25.18 9.14
N PRO A 54 -11.04 -24.05 9.12
CA PRO A 54 -11.53 -23.41 10.34
C PRO A 54 -12.32 -24.34 11.25
N GLN A 55 -13.17 -25.20 10.67
CA GLN A 55 -14.01 -26.15 11.39
C GLN A 55 -13.16 -27.17 12.18
N VAL A 56 -12.11 -27.69 11.55
CA VAL A 56 -11.18 -28.67 12.15
C VAL A 56 -10.44 -28.04 13.33
N LEU A 57 -10.03 -26.78 13.19
CA LEU A 57 -9.40 -26.02 14.28
C LEU A 57 -10.39 -25.74 15.42
N GLU A 58 -11.65 -25.45 15.12
CA GLU A 58 -12.70 -25.24 16.13
C GLU A 58 -13.05 -26.53 16.87
N GLU A 59 -13.14 -27.65 16.16
CA GLU A 59 -13.33 -28.99 16.72
C GLU A 59 -12.17 -29.40 17.62
N ALA A 60 -10.93 -29.20 17.17
CA ALA A 60 -9.73 -29.44 17.99
C ALA A 60 -9.74 -28.61 19.28
N ARG A 61 -10.18 -27.34 19.22
CA ARG A 61 -10.33 -26.50 20.43
C ARG A 61 -11.38 -27.05 21.39
N GLY A 62 -12.50 -27.58 20.88
CA GLY A 62 -13.55 -28.20 21.69
C GLY A 62 -12.99 -29.39 22.48
N ALA A 63 -12.27 -30.28 21.80
CA ALA A 63 -11.69 -31.47 22.42
C ALA A 63 -10.60 -31.18 23.47
N VAL A 64 -9.82 -30.11 23.27
CA VAL A 64 -8.79 -29.68 24.24
C VAL A 64 -9.41 -29.10 25.51
N ARG A 65 -10.59 -28.46 25.43
CA ARG A 65 -11.30 -27.94 26.62
C ARG A 65 -11.86 -29.04 27.51
N ASP A 66 -12.22 -30.18 26.93
CA ASP A 66 -12.87 -31.29 27.62
C ASP A 66 -11.88 -32.38 28.10
N SER A 67 -10.56 -32.18 27.93
CA SER A 67 -9.53 -33.18 28.28
C SER A 67 -8.35 -32.60 29.07
N GLU A 68 -7.53 -33.47 29.68
CA GLU A 68 -6.27 -33.10 30.35
C GLU A 68 -5.24 -32.43 29.39
N LEU A 69 -5.52 -32.39 28.09
CA LEU A 69 -4.73 -31.74 27.04
C LEU A 69 -4.83 -30.20 27.06
N ALA A 70 -5.61 -29.60 27.97
CA ALA A 70 -5.73 -28.14 28.18
C ALA A 70 -4.40 -27.39 28.48
N ARG A 71 -3.26 -28.11 28.56
CA ARG A 71 -1.92 -27.56 28.73
C ARG A 71 -1.22 -27.16 27.41
N LEU A 72 -1.81 -27.43 26.25
CA LEU A 72 -1.26 -26.99 24.96
C LEU A 72 -1.40 -25.47 24.81
N PRO A 73 -0.39 -24.75 24.27
CA PRO A 73 -0.46 -23.31 24.04
C PRO A 73 -1.66 -22.94 23.18
N ASP A 74 -2.21 -21.72 23.35
CA ASP A 74 -3.32 -21.14 22.56
C ASP A 74 -2.91 -20.90 21.09
N LEU A 75 -2.60 -21.99 20.38
CA LEU A 75 -2.20 -22.06 18.96
C LEU A 75 -3.37 -21.82 18.01
N ALA A 76 -4.57 -21.66 18.56
CA ALA A 76 -5.79 -21.80 17.82
C ALA A 76 -6.36 -20.45 17.35
N ARG A 77 -5.82 -19.29 17.77
CA ARG A 77 -6.30 -18.00 17.26
C ARG A 77 -6.20 -17.95 15.74
N ARG A 78 -7.23 -17.42 15.06
CA ARG A 78 -7.17 -17.18 13.61
C ARG A 78 -5.87 -16.42 13.32
N PRO A 79 -5.01 -16.91 12.43
CA PRO A 79 -3.78 -16.23 12.11
C PRO A 79 -4.21 -14.91 11.48
N ARG A 80 -3.97 -13.81 12.17
CA ARG A 80 -3.93 -12.52 11.49
C ARG A 80 -2.60 -12.55 10.76
N PRO A 81 -2.59 -12.51 9.42
CA PRO A 81 -1.31 -12.47 8.73
C PRO A 81 -0.55 -11.25 9.24
N ALA A 82 0.66 -11.46 9.72
CA ALA A 82 1.50 -10.37 10.18
C ALA A 82 1.80 -9.43 9.01
N TYR A 83 2.13 -8.18 9.31
CA TYR A 83 2.63 -7.26 8.30
C TYR A 83 3.97 -7.75 7.74
N GLY A 84 4.21 -7.52 6.45
CA GLY A 84 5.47 -7.89 5.78
C GLY A 84 5.56 -9.36 5.33
N LEU A 85 4.45 -10.11 5.36
CA LEU A 85 4.43 -11.49 4.90
C LEU A 85 4.18 -11.62 3.40
N ALA A 86 4.95 -12.51 2.77
CA ALA A 86 4.64 -13.06 1.46
C ALA A 86 3.73 -14.28 1.67
N LEU A 87 2.42 -14.08 1.56
CA LEU A 87 1.45 -15.17 1.64
C LEU A 87 1.32 -15.82 0.28
N VAL A 88 1.87 -17.02 0.16
CA VAL A 88 1.77 -17.80 -1.06
C VAL A 88 0.64 -18.81 -0.91
N THR A 89 -0.34 -18.75 -1.80
CA THR A 89 -1.33 -19.82 -1.93
C THR A 89 -0.87 -20.81 -2.98
N CYS A 90 -0.74 -22.08 -2.61
CA CYS A 90 -0.43 -23.14 -3.55
C CYS A 90 -1.53 -24.21 -3.53
N CYS A 91 -1.81 -24.76 -4.71
CA CYS A 91 -2.52 -26.02 -4.79
C CYS A 91 -1.51 -27.13 -4.51
N VAL A 92 -1.74 -27.93 -3.48
CA VAL A 92 -1.17 -29.29 -3.42
C VAL A 92 -1.76 -30.04 -4.60
N GLY A 93 -0.96 -30.85 -5.30
CA GLY A 93 -1.22 -31.40 -6.66
C GLY A 93 -2.60 -32.02 -6.94
N ASN A 94 -2.73 -32.84 -7.99
CA ASN A 94 -4.01 -33.46 -8.40
C ASN A 94 -4.72 -34.36 -7.35
N CYS A 95 -4.23 -34.38 -6.11
CA CYS A 95 -4.71 -35.18 -4.99
C CYS A 95 -5.70 -34.37 -4.14
N ALA A 96 -7.00 -34.53 -4.40
CA ALA A 96 -8.03 -34.77 -3.36
C ALA A 96 -9.48 -34.62 -3.85
N ASN A 97 -9.80 -33.74 -4.81
CA ASN A 97 -11.21 -33.33 -4.99
C ASN A 97 -11.87 -33.64 -6.34
N GLU A 98 -11.16 -34.05 -7.39
CA GLU A 98 -11.83 -34.38 -8.67
C GLU A 98 -12.34 -35.83 -8.73
N SER A 99 -11.91 -36.70 -7.80
CA SER A 99 -12.41 -38.08 -7.71
C SER A 99 -13.47 -38.29 -6.62
N ALA A 100 -13.72 -37.30 -5.76
CA ALA A 100 -14.77 -37.33 -4.74
C ALA A 100 -15.91 -36.37 -5.12
N GLY A 101 -16.46 -36.56 -6.33
CA GLY A 101 -17.76 -36.03 -6.73
C GLY A 101 -18.93 -36.77 -6.09
N THR A 102 -18.70 -37.49 -5.00
CA THR A 102 -19.74 -38.05 -4.14
C THR A 102 -19.66 -37.33 -2.82
N GLU A 103 -20.65 -36.50 -2.54
CA GLU A 103 -20.94 -35.83 -1.26
C GLU A 103 -21.19 -36.83 -0.09
N GLY A 104 -20.63 -38.05 -0.15
CA GLY A 104 -21.03 -39.19 0.66
C GLY A 104 -19.92 -39.92 1.43
N ASP A 105 -18.63 -39.76 1.11
CA ASP A 105 -17.56 -40.45 1.86
C ASP A 105 -16.76 -39.47 2.71
N GLY A 106 -17.27 -39.24 3.92
CA GLY A 106 -16.52 -38.64 5.03
C GLY A 106 -15.35 -39.53 5.43
N GLY A 107 -14.17 -38.93 5.57
CA GLY A 107 -12.99 -39.65 6.03
C GLY A 107 -11.91 -38.69 6.46
N GLU A 108 -11.03 -38.29 5.55
CA GLU A 108 -9.75 -37.67 5.97
C GLU A 108 -9.29 -36.49 5.09
N ALA A 109 -9.74 -36.40 3.82
CA ALA A 109 -9.53 -35.24 2.95
C ALA A 109 -10.32 -33.97 3.37
N ALA A 110 -11.14 -34.09 4.42
CA ALA A 110 -11.91 -32.99 5.01
C ALA A 110 -11.10 -32.09 5.96
N LEU A 111 -9.87 -32.48 6.33
CA LEU A 111 -9.09 -31.77 7.35
C LEU A 111 -8.34 -30.54 6.82
N LEU A 112 -7.74 -30.66 5.64
CA LEU A 112 -6.94 -29.60 5.02
C LEU A 112 -7.80 -28.60 4.26
N ARG A 113 -7.32 -27.37 4.18
CA ARG A 113 -7.85 -26.34 3.30
C ARG A 113 -7.73 -26.77 1.83
N PRO A 114 -8.61 -26.27 0.95
CA PRO A 114 -8.60 -26.63 -0.46
C PRO A 114 -7.39 -26.07 -1.21
N ALA A 115 -6.75 -25.03 -0.67
CA ALA A 115 -5.42 -24.54 -1.05
C ALA A 115 -4.64 -24.20 0.23
N LEU A 116 -3.35 -24.53 0.26
CA LEU A 116 -2.50 -24.26 1.41
C LEU A 116 -1.94 -22.84 1.34
N VAL A 117 -1.81 -22.21 2.50
CA VAL A 117 -1.10 -20.94 2.64
C VAL A 117 0.28 -21.24 3.22
N LEU A 118 1.31 -20.73 2.56
CA LEU A 118 2.69 -20.78 3.04
C LEU A 118 3.10 -19.36 3.46
N PRO A 119 3.28 -19.11 4.76
CA PRO A 119 3.67 -17.79 5.25
C PRO A 119 5.18 -17.63 5.15
N PHE A 120 5.66 -16.99 4.08
CA PHE A 120 7.07 -16.67 3.90
C PHE A 120 7.35 -15.20 4.22
N ARG A 121 8.64 -14.87 4.42
CA ARG A 121 9.14 -13.50 4.45
C ARG A 121 10.50 -13.41 3.76
N TRP A 122 10.80 -12.24 3.21
CA TRP A 122 12.13 -11.91 2.68
C TRP A 122 12.97 -11.28 3.79
N GLN A 123 14.14 -11.84 4.04
CA GLN A 123 15.05 -11.36 5.08
C GLN A 123 16.48 -11.27 4.53
N ARG A 124 17.18 -10.16 4.78
CA ARG A 124 18.61 -10.04 4.48
C ARG A 124 19.38 -11.03 5.35
N ASP A 125 20.23 -11.84 4.73
CA ASP A 125 20.98 -12.90 5.40
C ASP A 125 20.08 -13.85 6.22
N GLY A 126 18.86 -14.09 5.71
CA GLY A 126 17.90 -15.00 6.32
C GLY A 126 18.36 -16.46 6.31
N ASP A 127 17.78 -17.28 7.18
CA ASP A 127 18.02 -18.72 7.24
C ASP A 127 16.92 -19.48 6.49
N PRO A 128 17.22 -20.15 5.36
CA PRO A 128 16.24 -20.85 4.53
C PRO A 128 15.85 -22.23 5.08
N THR A 129 16.36 -22.64 6.26
CA THR A 129 16.09 -23.95 6.85
C THR A 129 14.58 -24.25 6.93
N GLY A 130 14.18 -25.41 6.40
CA GLY A 130 12.80 -25.89 6.38
C GLY A 130 11.94 -25.35 5.23
N VAL A 131 12.41 -24.38 4.44
CA VAL A 131 11.71 -23.90 3.24
C VAL A 131 11.83 -24.96 2.13
N PRO A 132 10.75 -25.35 1.43
CA PRO A 132 10.85 -26.35 0.37
C PRO A 132 11.73 -25.89 -0.79
N GLU A 133 12.53 -26.79 -1.33
CA GLU A 133 13.51 -26.53 -2.39
C GLU A 133 12.90 -25.86 -3.63
N ASP A 134 11.72 -26.29 -4.07
CA ASP A 134 11.03 -25.69 -5.22
C ASP A 134 10.68 -24.20 -4.99
N PHE A 135 10.42 -23.79 -3.74
CA PHE A 135 10.20 -22.39 -3.39
C PHE A 135 11.50 -21.59 -3.31
N LEU A 136 12.62 -22.21 -2.93
CA LEU A 136 13.94 -21.58 -2.99
C LEU A 136 14.36 -21.32 -4.44
N GLN A 137 14.13 -22.29 -5.34
CA GLN A 137 14.36 -22.12 -6.77
C GLN A 137 13.47 -21.03 -7.37
N LEU A 138 12.20 -20.97 -6.96
CA LEU A 138 11.29 -19.90 -7.34
C LEU A 138 11.75 -18.54 -6.82
N ALA A 139 12.23 -18.48 -5.57
CA ALA A 139 12.78 -17.26 -4.97
C ALA A 139 13.99 -16.73 -5.76
N ASP A 140 14.92 -17.62 -6.14
CA ASP A 140 16.07 -17.27 -6.98
C ASP A 140 15.66 -16.80 -8.38
N ARG A 141 14.62 -17.40 -8.95
CA ARG A 141 14.02 -16.93 -10.21
C ARG A 141 13.43 -15.53 -10.05
N VAL A 142 12.67 -15.28 -8.98
CA VAL A 142 12.07 -13.97 -8.69
C VAL A 142 13.15 -12.88 -8.52
N LYS A 143 14.23 -13.15 -7.78
CA LYS A 143 15.38 -12.24 -7.64
C LYS A 143 15.95 -11.87 -9.01
N ARG A 144 16.27 -12.86 -9.84
CA ARG A 144 16.82 -12.64 -11.19
C ARG A 144 15.89 -11.80 -12.07
N GLU A 145 14.58 -12.08 -12.06
CA GLU A 145 13.61 -11.33 -12.87
C GLU A 145 13.48 -9.86 -12.42
N LEU A 146 13.55 -9.60 -11.10
CA LEU A 146 13.54 -8.24 -10.56
C LEU A 146 14.83 -7.48 -10.85
N GLU A 147 16.00 -8.13 -10.75
CA GLU A 147 17.28 -7.52 -11.12
C GLU A 147 17.31 -7.18 -12.62
N ASN A 148 16.78 -8.07 -13.46
CA ASN A 148 16.67 -7.88 -14.90
C ASN A 148 15.61 -6.86 -15.31
N SER A 149 14.77 -6.36 -14.39
CA SER A 149 13.77 -5.33 -14.69
C SER A 149 14.40 -3.96 -14.96
N GLY A 150 15.70 -3.78 -14.72
CA GLY A 150 16.41 -2.53 -14.93
C GLY A 150 16.06 -1.43 -13.92
N GLU A 151 15.44 -1.81 -12.79
CA GLU A 151 15.04 -0.89 -11.74
C GLU A 151 16.29 -0.37 -11.00
N ARG A 152 16.66 0.90 -11.23
CA ARG A 152 17.83 1.51 -10.59
C ARG A 152 17.69 1.50 -9.07
N GLY A 153 18.72 1.00 -8.38
CA GLY A 153 18.79 1.01 -6.91
C GLY A 153 17.95 -0.06 -6.22
N LEU A 154 17.40 -1.05 -6.95
CA LEU A 154 16.79 -2.23 -6.35
C LEU A 154 17.89 -3.28 -6.09
N ALA A 155 18.34 -3.41 -4.85
CA ALA A 155 19.33 -4.41 -4.44
C ALA A 155 18.62 -5.56 -3.71
N VAL A 156 18.45 -6.69 -4.40
CA VAL A 156 17.73 -7.86 -3.88
C VAL A 156 18.63 -9.07 -3.60
N GLY A 157 19.90 -9.03 -4.03
CA GLY A 157 20.80 -10.19 -4.02
C GLY A 157 21.09 -10.78 -2.63
N ASP A 158 21.01 -9.98 -1.57
CA ASP A 158 21.25 -10.40 -0.20
C ASP A 158 19.98 -10.85 0.56
N PHE A 159 18.81 -10.78 -0.08
CA PHE A 159 17.58 -11.31 0.49
C PHE A 159 17.46 -12.81 0.29
N GLN A 160 17.05 -13.49 1.34
CA GLN A 160 16.71 -14.91 1.34
C GLN A 160 15.24 -15.10 1.72
N LEU A 161 14.61 -16.10 1.10
CA LEU A 161 13.26 -16.51 1.45
C LEU A 161 13.34 -17.38 2.71
N THR A 162 12.58 -17.00 3.74
CA THR A 162 12.53 -17.70 5.03
C THR A 162 11.09 -17.87 5.47
N TRP A 163 10.86 -18.72 6.48
CA TRP A 163 9.56 -18.73 7.14
C TRP A 163 9.26 -17.40 7.83
N ALA A 164 7.99 -16.99 7.76
CA ALA A 164 7.47 -15.79 8.40
C ALA A 164 7.76 -15.70 9.91
N TYR A 165 7.75 -16.85 10.57
CA TYR A 165 7.83 -17.00 12.01
C TYR A 165 8.97 -17.95 12.36
N ASP A 166 9.72 -17.65 13.42
CA ASP A 166 10.91 -18.43 13.77
C ASP A 166 10.53 -19.84 14.27
N GLU A 167 9.34 -19.99 14.84
CA GLU A 167 8.76 -21.27 15.27
C GLU A 167 8.51 -22.24 14.10
N LEU A 168 8.38 -21.72 12.88
CA LEU A 168 8.19 -22.53 11.68
C LEU A 168 9.49 -23.12 11.13
N ARG A 169 10.66 -22.63 11.55
CA ARG A 169 11.96 -23.16 11.07
C ARG A 169 12.21 -24.61 11.48
N GLN A 170 11.51 -25.09 12.50
CA GLN A 170 11.58 -26.48 12.94
C GLN A 170 10.67 -27.40 12.12
N VAL A 171 9.81 -26.85 11.27
CA VAL A 171 8.89 -27.63 10.44
C VAL A 171 9.57 -27.97 9.12
N ASP A 172 9.75 -29.27 8.86
CA ASP A 172 10.24 -29.77 7.58
C ASP A 172 9.07 -29.90 6.59
N ALA A 173 9.00 -28.96 5.64
CA ALA A 173 8.04 -28.99 4.54
C ALA A 173 8.67 -29.49 3.22
N GLY A 174 9.88 -30.05 3.24
CA GLY A 174 10.60 -30.47 2.03
C GLY A 174 9.86 -31.50 1.16
N GLY A 175 8.97 -32.30 1.75
CA GLY A 175 8.12 -33.25 1.03
C GLY A 175 6.85 -32.66 0.39
N LEU A 176 6.61 -31.35 0.54
CA LEU A 176 5.38 -30.70 0.07
C LEU A 176 5.40 -30.49 -1.45
N GLN A 177 4.66 -31.33 -2.20
CA GLN A 177 4.49 -31.16 -3.65
C GLN A 177 3.40 -30.14 -3.97
N CYS A 178 3.79 -28.99 -4.52
CA CYS A 178 2.89 -27.86 -4.80
C CYS A 178 3.11 -27.25 -6.19
N GLU A 179 2.05 -26.64 -6.74
CA GLU A 179 2.16 -25.76 -7.91
C GLU A 179 2.82 -24.42 -7.50
N THR A 180 4.14 -24.43 -7.38
CA THR A 180 4.93 -23.31 -6.85
C THR A 180 4.86 -22.06 -7.73
N ASP A 181 4.76 -22.22 -9.05
CA ASP A 181 4.66 -21.10 -10.01
C ASP A 181 3.55 -20.12 -9.67
N SER A 182 2.47 -20.58 -9.03
CA SER A 182 1.37 -19.71 -8.60
C SER A 182 1.74 -18.68 -7.53
N GLY A 183 2.85 -18.89 -6.81
CA GLY A 183 3.41 -17.96 -5.85
C GLY A 183 4.32 -16.88 -6.41
N PHE A 184 4.67 -16.93 -7.71
CA PHE A 184 5.70 -16.06 -8.30
C PHE A 184 5.42 -14.58 -8.01
N PHE A 185 4.20 -14.08 -8.29
CA PHE A 185 3.89 -12.67 -8.10
C PHE A 185 3.74 -12.24 -6.64
N ALA A 186 3.30 -13.13 -5.76
CA ALA A 186 3.27 -12.86 -4.32
C ALA A 186 4.69 -12.68 -3.77
N LEU A 187 5.62 -13.54 -4.20
CA LEU A 187 7.03 -13.45 -3.85
C LEU A 187 7.70 -12.21 -4.48
N ALA A 188 7.40 -11.90 -5.75
CA ALA A 188 7.99 -10.74 -6.44
C ALA A 188 7.53 -9.40 -5.84
N ALA A 189 6.23 -9.25 -5.58
CA ALA A 189 5.71 -8.03 -4.97
C ALA A 189 6.26 -7.82 -3.55
N SER A 190 6.30 -8.88 -2.73
CA SER A 190 6.85 -8.82 -1.37
C SER A 190 8.34 -8.54 -1.34
N LEU A 191 9.14 -9.12 -2.24
CA LEU A 191 10.57 -8.81 -2.34
C LEU A 191 10.79 -7.36 -2.77
N TYR A 192 10.02 -6.88 -3.75
CA TYR A 192 10.09 -5.50 -4.19
C TYR A 192 9.84 -4.53 -3.03
N MET A 193 8.81 -4.79 -2.23
CA MET A 193 8.51 -3.99 -1.04
C MET A 193 9.64 -4.06 -0.01
N ALA A 194 10.10 -5.26 0.34
CA ALA A 194 11.17 -5.45 1.33
C ALA A 194 12.49 -4.78 0.94
N ALA A 195 12.81 -4.76 -0.36
CA ALA A 195 14.02 -4.14 -0.87
C ALA A 195 13.93 -2.60 -1.00
N ARG A 196 12.72 -2.04 -1.13
CA ARG A 196 12.49 -0.60 -1.34
C ARG A 196 12.14 0.17 -0.08
N GLU A 197 11.34 -0.44 0.76
CA GLU A 197 10.78 0.17 1.95
C GLU A 197 11.41 -0.55 3.14
N GLN A 198 12.38 0.10 3.80
CA GLN A 198 12.84 -0.37 5.12
C GLN A 198 11.59 -0.52 5.99
N ASP A 199 11.31 -1.75 6.43
CA ASP A 199 10.12 -2.13 7.20
C ASP A 199 8.77 -2.00 6.47
N GLY A 200 8.77 -2.09 5.14
CA GLY A 200 7.57 -2.02 4.31
C GLY A 200 6.47 -3.00 4.74
N GLN A 201 5.46 -2.48 5.44
CA GLN A 201 4.32 -3.27 5.88
C GLN A 201 3.41 -3.58 4.69
N VAL A 202 3.51 -4.81 4.20
CA VAL A 202 2.57 -5.37 3.23
C VAL A 202 1.19 -5.47 3.88
N ASP A 203 0.15 -5.01 3.20
CA ASP A 203 -1.24 -5.18 3.63
C ASP A 203 -1.62 -6.66 3.57
N PRO A 204 -1.89 -7.32 4.72
CA PRO A 204 -2.22 -8.76 4.76
C PRO A 204 -3.54 -9.11 4.09
N ARG A 205 -4.31 -8.10 3.66
CA ARG A 205 -5.59 -8.25 2.96
C ARG A 205 -5.44 -8.26 1.44
N VAL A 206 -4.23 -8.02 0.92
CA VAL A 206 -3.94 -8.08 -0.51
C VAL A 206 -3.30 -9.42 -0.85
N TRP A 207 -3.97 -10.18 -1.71
CA TRP A 207 -3.55 -11.51 -2.14
C TRP A 207 -3.25 -11.52 -3.63
N ILE A 208 -2.27 -12.31 -4.02
CA ILE A 208 -1.80 -12.39 -5.40
C ILE A 208 -1.53 -13.85 -5.72
N THR A 209 -2.03 -14.31 -6.85
CA THR A 209 -1.67 -15.62 -7.41
C THR A 209 -1.39 -15.44 -8.90
N GLY A 210 -0.40 -16.14 -9.45
CA GLY A 210 -0.06 -16.05 -10.87
C GLY A 210 1.37 -16.47 -11.14
N GLY A 211 1.61 -17.06 -12.31
CA GLY A 211 2.93 -17.47 -12.78
C GLY A 211 3.54 -16.46 -13.73
N TRP A 212 4.85 -16.57 -13.97
CA TRP A 212 5.57 -15.75 -14.94
C TRP A 212 6.17 -16.65 -16.03
N ASP A 213 6.09 -16.24 -17.29
CA ASP A 213 6.84 -16.84 -18.39
C ASP A 213 8.08 -15.99 -18.63
N SER A 214 9.25 -16.49 -18.24
CA SER A 214 10.51 -15.74 -18.38
C SER A 214 10.88 -15.52 -19.86
N ASP A 215 10.58 -16.49 -20.73
CA ASP A 215 10.92 -16.45 -22.14
C ASP A 215 10.01 -15.49 -22.90
N LYS A 216 8.69 -15.59 -22.65
CA LYS A 216 7.69 -14.73 -23.30
C LYS A 216 7.53 -13.39 -22.61
N ARG A 217 8.05 -13.24 -21.39
CA ARG A 217 7.91 -12.04 -20.57
C ARG A 217 6.44 -11.66 -20.35
N THR A 218 5.66 -12.66 -19.92
CA THR A 218 4.20 -12.54 -19.77
C THR A 218 3.70 -13.20 -18.50
N VAL A 219 2.66 -12.64 -17.90
CA VAL A 219 1.85 -13.26 -16.85
C VAL A 219 1.22 -14.55 -17.38
N GLN A 220 1.36 -15.65 -16.64
CA GLN A 220 0.76 -16.95 -16.96
C GLN A 220 -0.42 -17.27 -16.04
N SER A 221 -1.43 -17.91 -16.60
CA SER A 221 -2.55 -18.49 -15.84
C SER A 221 -2.08 -19.60 -14.92
N VAL A 222 -2.80 -19.80 -13.82
CA VAL A 222 -2.50 -20.84 -12.83
C VAL A 222 -3.73 -21.68 -12.52
N GLY A 223 -3.51 -22.90 -12.03
CA GLY A 223 -4.58 -23.83 -11.71
C GLY A 223 -5.29 -23.53 -10.39
N GLY A 224 -6.45 -24.16 -10.18
CA GLY A 224 -7.15 -24.21 -8.89
C GLY A 224 -7.61 -22.86 -8.32
N ILE A 225 -7.95 -21.90 -9.19
CA ILE A 225 -8.37 -20.56 -8.80
C ILE A 225 -9.53 -20.60 -7.82
N ALA A 226 -10.60 -21.34 -8.09
CA ALA A 226 -11.72 -21.44 -7.15
C ALA A 226 -11.31 -21.84 -5.72
N ARG A 227 -10.36 -22.77 -5.58
CA ARG A 227 -9.83 -23.21 -4.27
C ARG A 227 -8.99 -22.13 -3.60
N LYS A 228 -8.11 -21.47 -4.37
CA LYS A 228 -7.26 -20.36 -3.92
C LYS A 228 -8.12 -19.18 -3.45
N ILE A 229 -9.15 -18.77 -4.21
CA ILE A 229 -10.07 -17.69 -3.84
C ILE A 229 -10.78 -17.96 -2.51
N ARG A 230 -11.34 -19.17 -2.32
CA ARG A 230 -11.97 -19.55 -1.05
C ARG A 230 -11.00 -19.42 0.11
N THR A 231 -9.79 -19.97 -0.03
CA THR A 231 -8.75 -19.84 0.99
C THR A 231 -8.42 -18.37 1.25
N MET A 232 -8.17 -17.54 0.23
CA MET A 232 -7.86 -16.11 0.40
C MET A 232 -8.96 -15.35 1.17
N LEU A 233 -10.23 -15.62 0.84
CA LEU A 233 -11.37 -15.01 1.51
C LEU A 233 -11.50 -15.45 2.98
N ASP A 234 -11.20 -16.71 3.30
CA ASP A 234 -11.16 -17.20 4.70
C ASP A 234 -10.11 -16.46 5.53
N PHE A 235 -9.02 -16.02 4.91
CA PHE A 235 -7.98 -15.19 5.52
C PHE A 235 -8.29 -13.69 5.48
N GLY A 236 -9.47 -13.30 4.99
CA GLY A 236 -9.94 -11.92 5.02
C GLY A 236 -9.45 -11.04 3.88
N ALA A 237 -9.12 -11.63 2.72
CA ALA A 237 -8.75 -10.88 1.52
C ALA A 237 -9.76 -9.77 1.19
N LYS A 238 -9.21 -8.59 0.86
CA LYS A 238 -9.94 -7.40 0.37
C LYS A 238 -9.61 -7.10 -1.08
N HIS A 239 -8.40 -7.45 -1.52
CA HIS A 239 -7.98 -7.37 -2.91
C HIS A 239 -7.36 -8.71 -3.28
N ILE A 240 -7.77 -9.26 -4.42
CA ILE A 240 -7.18 -10.46 -5.00
C ILE A 240 -6.76 -10.15 -6.42
N PHE A 241 -5.47 -10.32 -6.71
CA PHE A 241 -4.91 -10.17 -8.04
C PHE A 241 -4.68 -11.54 -8.68
N VAL A 242 -5.23 -11.73 -9.87
CA VAL A 242 -5.10 -12.98 -10.65
C VAL A 242 -4.67 -12.68 -12.09
N PRO A 243 -4.08 -13.64 -12.82
CA PRO A 243 -3.82 -13.47 -14.25
C PRO A 243 -5.11 -13.15 -15.01
N ALA A 244 -5.05 -12.32 -16.05
CA ALA A 244 -6.22 -11.98 -16.86
C ALA A 244 -7.03 -13.21 -17.34
N PRO A 245 -6.42 -14.34 -17.77
CA PRO A 245 -7.17 -15.54 -18.14
C PRO A 245 -7.94 -16.21 -16.98
N ASN A 246 -7.58 -15.92 -15.73
CA ASN A 246 -8.22 -16.45 -14.52
C ASN A 246 -9.27 -15.49 -13.92
N LEU A 247 -9.43 -14.27 -14.47
CA LEU A 247 -10.26 -13.21 -13.89
C LEU A 247 -11.73 -13.63 -13.78
N ASP A 248 -12.35 -14.07 -14.87
CA ASP A 248 -13.76 -14.48 -14.90
C ASP A 248 -14.06 -15.63 -13.91
N GLU A 249 -13.12 -16.57 -13.75
CA GLU A 249 -13.28 -17.66 -12.77
C GLU A 249 -13.23 -17.13 -11.34
N ALA A 250 -12.26 -16.26 -11.05
CA ALA A 250 -12.09 -15.66 -9.73
C ALA A 250 -13.28 -14.78 -9.34
N GLU A 251 -13.77 -13.93 -10.25
CA GLU A 251 -14.95 -13.09 -10.04
C GLU A 251 -16.20 -13.92 -9.74
N ARG A 252 -16.47 -14.95 -10.55
CA ARG A 252 -17.59 -15.88 -10.32
C ARG A 252 -17.51 -16.55 -8.96
N GLU A 253 -16.30 -16.90 -8.51
CA GLU A 253 -16.15 -17.55 -7.20
C GLU A 253 -16.37 -16.59 -6.03
N VAL A 254 -15.86 -15.34 -6.11
CA VAL A 254 -16.17 -14.30 -5.12
C VAL A 254 -17.66 -13.98 -5.07
N GLU A 255 -18.32 -13.95 -6.24
CA GLU A 255 -19.75 -13.73 -6.40
C GLU A 255 -20.60 -14.81 -5.72
N LYS A 256 -20.26 -16.10 -5.92
CA LYS A 256 -20.97 -17.25 -5.30
C LYS A 256 -20.93 -17.21 -3.78
N LEU A 257 -19.82 -16.77 -3.19
CA LEU A 257 -19.64 -16.73 -1.74
C LEU A 257 -20.37 -15.54 -1.08
N ALA A 258 -21.13 -14.74 -1.87
CA ALA A 258 -21.85 -13.55 -1.43
C ALA A 258 -20.98 -12.51 -0.71
N VAL A 259 -19.67 -12.51 -0.98
CA VAL A 259 -18.68 -11.60 -0.39
C VAL A 259 -18.53 -10.31 -1.22
N ARG A 260 -19.41 -10.07 -2.20
CA ARG A 260 -19.25 -9.02 -3.25
C ARG A 260 -18.93 -7.62 -2.73
N ASN A 261 -19.38 -7.26 -1.52
CA ASN A 261 -19.14 -5.92 -0.95
C ASN A 261 -17.85 -5.84 -0.10
N ARG A 262 -17.04 -6.91 -0.07
CA ARG A 262 -15.88 -7.02 0.83
C ARG A 262 -14.58 -7.38 0.12
N CYS A 263 -14.59 -7.90 -1.10
CA CYS A 263 -13.38 -8.26 -1.82
C CYS A 263 -13.45 -7.82 -3.28
N ARG A 264 -12.40 -7.16 -3.76
CA ARG A 264 -12.21 -6.82 -5.18
C ARG A 264 -11.30 -7.85 -5.82
N VAL A 265 -11.67 -8.32 -7.00
CA VAL A 265 -10.79 -9.13 -7.85
C VAL A 265 -10.30 -8.23 -8.98
N GLU A 266 -8.99 -8.22 -9.18
CA GLU A 266 -8.33 -7.36 -10.16
C GLU A 266 -7.35 -8.20 -10.98
N ASP A 267 -7.03 -7.74 -12.18
CA ASP A 267 -6.05 -8.41 -13.02
C ASP A 267 -4.61 -8.06 -12.61
N LEU A 268 -3.74 -9.05 -12.68
CA LEU A 268 -2.32 -8.80 -12.88
C LEU A 268 -2.18 -8.19 -14.28
N SER A 269 -1.55 -7.02 -14.34
CA SER A 269 -1.44 -6.22 -15.55
C SER A 269 -0.99 -7.11 -16.73
N PRO A 270 -1.68 -7.09 -17.87
CA PRO A 270 -1.34 -7.92 -19.04
C PRO A 270 -0.06 -7.46 -19.74
N ALA A 271 0.76 -6.64 -19.08
CA ALA A 271 1.95 -6.04 -19.62
C ALA A 271 2.92 -7.12 -20.12
N ARG A 272 3.21 -7.09 -21.42
CA ARG A 272 4.43 -7.67 -21.98
C ARG A 272 5.59 -6.78 -21.56
N GLY A 273 6.64 -7.36 -20.99
CA GLY A 273 7.82 -6.59 -20.59
C GLY A 273 8.45 -7.11 -19.31
N ASP A 274 8.88 -6.21 -18.46
CA ASP A 274 9.48 -6.60 -17.18
C ASP A 274 8.43 -6.97 -16.12
N VAL A 275 8.91 -7.71 -15.12
CA VAL A 275 8.09 -8.23 -14.03
C VAL A 275 7.43 -7.12 -13.19
N ARG A 276 8.10 -5.97 -12.99
CA ARG A 276 7.57 -4.86 -12.18
C ARG A 276 6.31 -4.29 -12.79
N ASN A 277 6.28 -4.14 -14.11
CA ASN A 277 5.10 -3.67 -14.83
C ASN A 277 3.91 -4.61 -14.71
N ALA A 278 4.14 -5.92 -14.58
CA ALA A 278 3.08 -6.93 -14.42
C ALA A 278 2.37 -6.85 -13.06
N PHE A 279 3.06 -6.48 -11.98
CA PHE A 279 2.45 -6.28 -10.66
C PHE A 279 2.32 -4.80 -10.24
N ARG A 280 2.42 -3.84 -11.18
CA ARG A 280 2.28 -2.40 -10.86
C ARG A 280 0.94 -2.05 -10.20
N ASN A 281 -0.15 -2.69 -10.60
CA ASN A 281 -1.47 -2.45 -9.98
C ASN A 281 -1.53 -2.99 -8.54
N VAL A 282 -0.86 -4.11 -8.28
CA VAL A 282 -0.68 -4.65 -6.93
C VAL A 282 -0.01 -3.61 -6.05
N LEU A 283 1.14 -3.06 -6.49
CA LEU A 283 1.91 -2.10 -5.70
C LEU A 283 1.10 -0.88 -5.25
N LYS A 284 0.02 -0.50 -5.95
CA LYS A 284 -0.83 0.64 -5.56
C LYS A 284 -1.58 0.44 -4.24
N VAL A 285 -1.86 -0.82 -3.90
CA VAL A 285 -2.68 -1.20 -2.74
C VAL A 285 -1.93 -2.12 -1.77
N PHE A 286 -0.75 -2.60 -2.17
CA PHE A 286 -0.01 -3.61 -1.43
C PHE A 286 0.65 -3.08 -0.15
N ARG A 287 0.91 -1.77 -0.07
CA ARG A 287 1.36 -1.14 1.17
C ARG A 287 0.15 -0.82 2.06
N ALA A 288 0.22 -1.20 3.33
CA ALA A 288 -0.80 -0.83 4.29
C ALA A 288 -0.80 0.68 4.55
N GLU A 289 -1.97 1.29 4.53
CA GLU A 289 -2.13 2.68 4.98
C GLU A 289 -1.86 2.75 6.49
N PRO A 290 -0.93 3.61 6.94
CA PRO A 290 -0.66 3.78 8.36
C PRO A 290 -1.85 4.41 9.07
N ALA A 291 -2.02 4.10 10.37
CA ALA A 291 -3.08 4.69 11.18
C ALA A 291 -2.95 6.22 11.25
N ALA A 292 -4.07 6.92 11.49
CA ALA A 292 -4.09 8.37 11.53
C ALA A 292 -3.18 8.97 12.63
N ASP A 293 -2.99 8.24 13.73
CA ASP A 293 -2.14 8.57 14.87
C ASP A 293 -0.71 8.01 14.76
N ALA A 294 -0.37 7.34 13.65
CA ALA A 294 0.98 6.85 13.41
C ALA A 294 2.00 8.02 13.33
N PRO A 295 3.29 7.76 13.60
CA PRO A 295 4.35 8.75 13.44
C PRO A 295 4.30 9.45 12.08
N PHE A 296 4.63 10.75 12.06
CA PHE A 296 4.63 11.54 10.82
C PHE A 296 5.54 10.94 9.75
N SER A 297 6.70 10.39 10.13
CA SER A 297 7.63 9.71 9.21
C SER A 297 6.94 8.60 8.42
N ASP A 298 6.16 7.77 9.10
CA ASP A 298 5.54 6.58 8.52
C ASP A 298 4.43 7.00 7.54
N ARG A 299 3.65 8.01 7.91
CA ARG A 299 2.64 8.64 7.03
C ARG A 299 3.27 9.34 5.83
N ALA A 300 4.39 10.06 6.03
CA ALA A 300 5.11 10.72 4.95
C ALA A 300 5.71 9.72 3.95
N ASP A 301 6.26 8.60 4.44
CA ASP A 301 6.79 7.55 3.58
C ASP A 301 5.67 6.80 2.84
N TYR A 302 4.50 6.63 3.44
CA TYR A 302 3.31 6.10 2.74
C TYR A 302 2.85 7.05 1.62
N TYR A 303 2.84 8.35 1.85
CA TYR A 303 2.57 9.32 0.78
C TYR A 303 3.56 9.21 -0.38
N LYS A 304 4.87 9.05 -0.11
CA LYS A 304 5.88 8.84 -1.16
C LYS A 304 5.58 7.59 -1.99
N HIS A 305 5.12 6.51 -1.34
CA HIS A 305 4.66 5.31 -2.03
C HIS A 305 3.46 5.60 -2.95
N LEU A 306 2.42 6.28 -2.44
CA LEU A 306 1.29 6.71 -3.26
C LEU A 306 1.71 7.62 -4.42
N PHE A 307 2.67 8.52 -4.22
CA PHE A 307 3.16 9.40 -5.28
C PHE A 307 3.74 8.62 -6.49
N VAL A 308 4.44 7.51 -6.21
CA VAL A 308 5.01 6.64 -7.26
C VAL A 308 3.91 5.84 -7.97
N PHE A 309 3.00 5.25 -7.20
CA PHE A 309 2.11 4.20 -7.73
C PHE A 309 0.67 4.69 -7.99
N ASN A 310 0.20 5.69 -7.26
CA ASN A 310 -1.20 6.17 -7.25
C ASN A 310 -1.32 7.70 -7.08
N ARG A 311 -0.97 8.45 -8.14
CA ARG A 311 -1.07 9.93 -8.24
C ARG A 311 -2.46 10.54 -8.09
N THR A 312 -3.52 9.72 -8.02
CA THR A 312 -4.87 10.22 -7.78
C THR A 312 -5.15 10.26 -6.28
N GLU A 313 -4.73 9.24 -5.55
CA GLU A 313 -4.94 9.14 -4.10
C GLU A 313 -3.88 9.90 -3.28
N ASP A 314 -2.66 10.09 -3.80
CA ASP A 314 -1.57 10.78 -3.09
C ASP A 314 -1.97 12.18 -2.59
N ARG A 315 -2.64 12.99 -3.42
CA ARG A 315 -3.09 14.35 -3.06
C ARG A 315 -4.17 14.33 -1.99
N LYS A 316 -5.10 13.38 -2.10
CA LYS A 316 -6.16 13.21 -1.10
C LYS A 316 -5.54 12.80 0.23
N TYR A 317 -4.59 11.86 0.20
CA TYR A 317 -3.87 11.42 1.38
C TYR A 317 -3.07 12.58 2.02
N TYR A 318 -2.30 13.33 1.22
CA TYR A 318 -1.54 14.49 1.69
C TYR A 318 -2.43 15.51 2.41
N ARG A 319 -3.59 15.86 1.84
CA ARG A 319 -4.54 16.81 2.45
C ARG A 319 -5.13 16.35 3.77
N ASN A 320 -5.45 15.06 3.85
CA ASN A 320 -6.21 14.50 4.97
C ASN A 320 -5.30 14.04 6.11
N HIS A 321 -4.06 13.66 5.82
CA HIS A 321 -3.18 13.01 6.78
C HIS A 321 -1.85 13.72 7.00
N LEU A 322 -1.40 14.63 6.14
CA LEU A 322 -0.07 15.26 6.30
C LEU A 322 -0.13 16.78 6.46
N LEU A 323 -1.06 17.43 5.78
CA LEU A 323 -1.03 18.88 5.61
C LEU A 323 -1.09 19.66 6.93
N ASP A 324 -1.87 19.22 7.92
CA ASP A 324 -1.94 19.90 9.22
C ASP A 324 -0.62 19.81 10.00
N ASP A 325 0.02 18.63 10.02
CA ASP A 325 1.34 18.47 10.65
C ASP A 325 2.42 19.27 9.91
N ILE A 326 2.34 19.35 8.59
CA ILE A 326 3.24 20.17 7.76
C ILE A 326 3.06 21.65 8.09
N ILE A 327 1.81 22.12 8.26
CA ILE A 327 1.51 23.49 8.67
C ILE A 327 2.17 23.80 10.02
N GLU A 328 2.04 22.93 11.03
CA GLU A 328 2.66 23.15 12.34
C GLU A 328 4.19 23.15 12.24
N LYS A 329 4.78 22.17 11.56
CA LYS A 329 6.24 22.13 11.31
C LYS A 329 6.75 23.38 10.58
N CYS A 330 6.00 23.90 9.61
CA CYS A 330 6.34 25.14 8.93
C CYS A 330 6.29 26.35 9.88
N ARG A 331 5.29 26.43 10.77
CA ARG A 331 5.18 27.51 11.77
C ARG A 331 6.36 27.50 12.75
N GLU A 332 6.76 26.31 13.22
CA GLU A 332 7.93 26.13 14.09
C GLU A 332 9.22 26.65 13.45
N ARG A 333 9.35 26.53 12.13
CA ARG A 333 10.52 26.94 11.34
C ARG A 333 10.47 28.38 10.83
N LEU A 334 9.38 29.13 11.05
CA LEU A 334 9.32 30.53 10.66
C LEU A 334 10.45 31.32 11.34
N SER A 335 11.08 32.21 10.59
CA SER A 335 11.97 33.22 11.18
C SER A 335 11.19 34.12 12.14
N ASP A 336 11.89 34.75 13.09
CA ASP A 336 11.25 35.67 14.05
C ASP A 336 10.55 36.86 13.37
N GLU A 337 11.01 37.25 12.17
CA GLU A 337 10.33 38.25 11.34
C GLU A 337 9.00 37.73 10.81
N LEU A 338 8.99 36.55 10.17
CA LEU A 338 7.76 35.95 9.64
C LEU A 338 6.76 35.57 10.74
N ARG A 339 7.24 35.15 11.91
CA ARG A 339 6.40 34.87 13.08
C ARG A 339 5.65 36.12 13.54
N ARG A 340 6.36 37.25 13.71
CA ARG A 340 5.75 38.54 14.06
C ARG A 340 4.77 39.05 12.99
N ILE A 341 5.04 38.75 11.71
CA ILE A 341 4.11 39.07 10.62
C ILE A 341 2.83 38.24 10.73
N SER A 342 2.96 36.93 10.93
CA SER A 342 1.84 35.99 11.10
C SER A 342 0.94 36.38 12.28
N GLU A 343 1.53 36.74 13.43
CA GLU A 343 0.80 37.18 14.63
C GLU A 343 -0.09 38.42 14.43
N LYS A 344 0.25 39.27 13.44
CA LYS A 344 -0.53 40.47 13.11
C LYS A 344 -1.75 40.19 12.22
N GLY A 345 -1.94 38.96 11.76
CA GLY A 345 -2.98 38.60 10.79
C GLY A 345 -2.75 39.34 9.47
N PRO A 346 -1.74 38.96 8.68
CA PRO A 346 -1.38 39.65 7.45
C PRO A 346 -2.47 39.51 6.38
N ILE A 347 -2.40 40.33 5.33
CA ILE A 347 -3.07 40.03 4.07
C ILE A 347 -2.12 39.14 3.26
N VAL A 348 -2.55 37.94 2.90
CA VAL A 348 -1.76 37.03 2.07
C VAL A 348 -2.27 37.07 0.64
N VAL A 349 -1.39 37.39 -0.31
CA VAL A 349 -1.63 37.30 -1.76
C VAL A 349 -0.91 36.06 -2.26
N THR A 350 -1.62 35.15 -2.91
CA THR A 350 -1.04 33.96 -3.54
C THR A 350 -1.71 33.67 -4.88
N THR A 351 -1.10 32.84 -5.73
CA THR A 351 -1.73 32.41 -7.00
C THR A 351 -2.29 31.00 -6.88
N LEU A 352 -3.38 30.72 -7.58
CA LEU A 352 -3.91 29.37 -7.68
C LEU A 352 -3.12 28.59 -8.74
N SER A 353 -2.62 27.42 -8.36
CA SER A 353 -1.98 26.48 -9.27
C SER A 353 -2.72 25.13 -9.28
N ASN A 354 -2.15 24.14 -9.95
CA ASN A 354 -2.64 22.75 -9.89
C ASN A 354 -2.40 22.07 -8.52
N GLN A 355 -1.72 22.75 -7.59
CA GLN A 355 -1.50 22.35 -6.20
C GLN A 355 -2.24 23.33 -5.28
N CYS A 356 -3.54 23.16 -5.12
CA CYS A 356 -4.37 23.99 -4.25
C CYS A 356 -3.98 23.87 -2.75
N GLU A 357 -3.28 22.79 -2.37
CA GLU A 357 -2.77 22.54 -1.04
C GLU A 357 -1.87 23.67 -0.54
N LEU A 358 -1.15 24.34 -1.44
CA LEU A 358 -0.32 25.51 -1.11
C LEU A 358 -1.14 26.70 -0.57
N VAL A 359 -2.40 26.83 -0.97
CA VAL A 359 -3.30 27.87 -0.44
C VAL A 359 -3.61 27.57 1.03
N ARG A 360 -3.99 26.32 1.35
CA ARG A 360 -4.25 25.91 2.74
C ARG A 360 -2.97 25.96 3.59
N LEU A 361 -1.81 25.60 3.02
CA LEU A 361 -0.53 25.72 3.69
C LEU A 361 -0.21 27.17 4.05
N ALA A 362 -0.31 28.10 3.09
CA ALA A 362 -0.07 29.53 3.33
C ALA A 362 -1.03 30.09 4.37
N HIS A 363 -2.33 29.76 4.27
CA HIS A 363 -3.32 30.17 5.26
C HIS A 363 -3.00 29.63 6.65
N GLY A 364 -2.72 28.33 6.75
CA GLY A 364 -2.34 27.69 8.00
C GLY A 364 -1.13 28.38 8.61
N VAL A 365 -0.04 28.55 7.86
CA VAL A 365 1.21 29.08 8.39
C VAL A 365 1.10 30.56 8.81
N PHE A 366 0.50 31.40 7.97
CA PHE A 366 0.47 32.86 8.21
C PHE A 366 -0.77 33.35 8.96
N ARG A 367 -1.80 32.51 9.14
CA ARG A 367 -3.07 32.87 9.80
C ARG A 367 -3.59 34.24 9.35
N PRO A 368 -3.74 34.47 8.04
CA PRO A 368 -4.04 35.80 7.51
C PRO A 368 -5.40 36.30 7.97
N SER A 369 -5.54 37.62 8.13
CA SER A 369 -6.85 38.23 8.33
C SER A 369 -7.68 38.27 7.05
N ARG A 370 -7.01 38.12 5.89
CA ARG A 370 -7.61 38.08 4.56
C ARG A 370 -6.66 37.40 3.60
N MET A 371 -7.16 36.45 2.81
CA MET A 371 -6.36 35.77 1.81
C MET A 371 -6.90 36.04 0.40
N ILE A 372 -6.06 36.61 -0.47
CA ILE A 372 -6.38 36.89 -1.86
C ILE A 372 -5.76 35.80 -2.73
N VAL A 373 -6.61 34.99 -3.36
CA VAL A 373 -6.20 33.89 -4.24
C VAL A 373 -6.39 34.32 -5.69
N LEU A 374 -5.28 34.50 -6.40
CA LEU A 374 -5.26 34.98 -7.78
C LEU A 374 -5.49 33.81 -8.75
N ARG A 375 -6.64 33.79 -9.43
CA ARG A 375 -6.95 32.84 -10.51
C ARG A 375 -6.44 33.41 -11.83
N THR A 376 -5.43 32.79 -12.42
CA THR A 376 -4.87 33.24 -13.71
C THR A 376 -5.88 33.06 -14.83
N ALA A 377 -6.31 34.15 -15.45
CA ALA A 377 -7.19 34.12 -16.62
C ALA A 377 -6.35 34.36 -17.88
N GLY A 378 -6.43 33.45 -18.87
CA GLY A 378 -5.71 33.63 -20.14
C GLY A 378 -5.05 32.37 -20.73
N GLY A 379 -5.12 31.22 -20.06
CA GLY A 379 -4.69 29.93 -20.62
C GLY A 379 -5.80 29.22 -21.41
N SER A 380 -5.45 28.15 -22.13
CA SER A 380 -6.42 27.31 -22.86
C SER A 380 -7.56 26.84 -21.92
N PRO A 381 -8.77 26.54 -22.43
CA PRO A 381 -9.90 26.07 -21.62
C PRO A 381 -9.60 24.84 -20.73
N GLN A 382 -8.54 24.08 -21.02
CA GLN A 382 -8.07 22.95 -20.22
C GLN A 382 -7.27 23.34 -18.96
N SER A 383 -7.00 24.64 -18.74
CA SER A 383 -6.18 25.16 -17.64
C SER A 383 -6.94 25.94 -16.56
N ASP A 384 -8.28 25.87 -16.55
CA ASP A 384 -9.08 26.55 -15.52
C ASP A 384 -9.00 25.83 -14.17
N PHE A 385 -7.89 26.07 -13.45
CA PHE A 385 -7.63 25.52 -12.12
C PHE A 385 -8.71 25.91 -11.11
N TRP A 386 -9.40 27.04 -11.33
CA TRP A 386 -10.47 27.50 -10.45
C TRP A 386 -11.62 26.49 -10.44
N GLU A 387 -12.15 26.13 -11.61
CA GLU A 387 -13.25 25.17 -11.71
C GLU A 387 -12.89 23.79 -11.12
N LYS A 388 -11.62 23.39 -11.21
CA LYS A 388 -11.13 22.14 -10.63
C LYS A 388 -11.04 22.16 -9.09
N HIS A 389 -10.84 23.33 -8.49
CA HIS A 389 -10.46 23.44 -7.08
C HIS A 389 -11.44 24.27 -6.23
N LYS A 390 -12.43 24.94 -6.82
CA LYS A 390 -13.40 25.78 -6.10
C LYS A 390 -14.11 25.05 -4.97
N ASP A 391 -14.59 23.82 -5.20
CA ASP A 391 -15.33 23.04 -4.20
C ASP A 391 -14.44 22.71 -2.98
N ILE A 392 -13.15 22.46 -3.21
CA ILE A 392 -12.17 22.20 -2.16
C ILE A 392 -11.88 23.48 -1.36
N LEU A 393 -11.74 24.62 -2.03
CA LEU A 393 -11.52 25.91 -1.38
C LEU A 393 -12.74 26.34 -0.55
N GLU A 394 -13.96 26.17 -1.08
CA GLU A 394 -15.22 26.43 -0.38
C GLU A 394 -15.44 25.47 0.80
N GLN A 395 -15.03 24.20 0.66
CA GLN A 395 -15.00 23.26 1.78
C GLN A 395 -14.06 23.76 2.88
N TRP A 396 -12.83 24.14 2.53
CA TRP A 396 -11.87 24.61 3.54
C TRP A 396 -12.25 25.94 4.17
N GLN A 397 -12.94 26.84 3.45
CA GLN A 397 -13.54 28.04 4.03
C GLN A 397 -14.54 27.70 5.13
N ARG A 398 -15.37 26.68 4.92
CA ARG A 398 -16.34 26.20 5.93
C ARG A 398 -15.68 25.47 7.10
N GLU A 399 -14.72 24.60 6.83
CA GLU A 399 -14.09 23.75 7.85
C GLU A 399 -13.05 24.48 8.72
N TYR A 400 -12.25 25.35 8.11
CA TYR A 400 -11.10 25.98 8.77
C TYR A 400 -11.21 27.50 8.88
N GLY A 401 -12.34 28.09 8.46
CA GLY A 401 -12.54 29.54 8.46
C GLY A 401 -11.60 30.27 7.50
N LEU A 402 -11.21 29.64 6.39
CA LEU A 402 -10.38 30.25 5.34
C LEU A 402 -11.13 31.43 4.69
N ASP A 403 -10.84 32.66 5.12
CA ASP A 403 -11.35 33.88 4.46
C ASP A 403 -10.58 34.14 3.15
N CYS A 404 -10.96 33.37 2.13
CA CYS A 404 -10.38 33.42 0.79
C CYS A 404 -11.25 34.20 -0.17
N GLU A 405 -10.67 35.25 -0.75
CA GLU A 405 -11.24 35.96 -1.88
C GLU A 405 -10.55 35.52 -3.17
N ALA A 406 -11.30 34.84 -4.03
CA ALA A 406 -10.81 34.45 -5.35
C ALA A 406 -10.91 35.62 -6.34
N ARG A 407 -9.76 36.10 -6.84
CA ARG A 407 -9.69 37.24 -7.76
C ARG A 407 -9.17 36.85 -9.12
N ARG A 408 -9.87 37.28 -10.17
CA ARG A 408 -9.39 37.12 -11.54
C ARG A 408 -8.09 37.90 -11.71
N PHE A 409 -7.06 37.23 -12.22
CA PHE A 409 -5.74 37.79 -12.48
C PHE A 409 -5.39 37.56 -13.95
N PRO A 410 -5.72 38.50 -14.84
CA PRO A 410 -5.34 38.43 -16.24
C PRO A 410 -3.82 38.34 -16.39
N ALA A 411 -3.34 37.30 -17.07
CA ALA A 411 -1.92 36.99 -17.16
C ALA A 411 -1.55 36.15 -18.39
N ALA A 412 -2.22 36.39 -19.52
CA ALA A 412 -1.90 35.75 -20.79
C ALA A 412 -0.51 36.17 -21.31
N SER A 413 -0.02 37.35 -20.91
CA SER A 413 1.35 37.82 -21.19
C SER A 413 2.03 38.41 -19.94
N PRO A 414 3.38 38.58 -19.95
CA PRO A 414 4.10 39.30 -18.88
C PRO A 414 3.61 40.73 -18.64
N GLU A 415 3.22 41.45 -19.70
CA GLU A 415 2.70 42.82 -19.63
C GLU A 415 1.34 42.84 -18.94
N GLU A 416 0.45 41.92 -19.32
CA GLU A 416 -0.87 41.79 -18.70
C GLU A 416 -0.75 41.41 -17.22
N ALA A 417 0.14 40.47 -16.88
CA ALA A 417 0.43 40.13 -15.49
C ALA A 417 0.96 41.33 -14.70
N THR A 418 1.81 42.17 -15.31
CA THR A 418 2.33 43.39 -14.69
C THR A 418 1.24 44.43 -14.46
N GLN A 419 0.32 44.61 -15.42
CA GLN A 419 -0.82 45.51 -15.27
C GLN A 419 -1.77 45.02 -14.16
N SER A 420 -2.05 43.72 -14.11
CA SER A 420 -2.89 43.09 -13.08
C SER A 420 -2.27 43.19 -11.69
N ALA A 421 -0.95 42.96 -11.55
CA ALA A 421 -0.24 43.14 -10.28
C ALA A 421 -0.29 44.61 -9.82
N ASN A 422 -0.09 45.56 -10.74
CA ASN A 422 -0.20 46.98 -10.45
C ASN A 422 -1.60 47.39 -9.99
N ALA A 423 -2.66 46.89 -10.64
CA ALA A 423 -4.03 47.15 -10.23
C ALA A 423 -4.31 46.60 -8.83
N LEU A 424 -3.89 45.35 -8.56
CA LEU A 424 -4.01 44.71 -7.26
C LEU A 424 -3.36 45.54 -6.15
N TYR A 425 -2.12 45.99 -6.34
CA TYR A 425 -1.41 46.73 -5.29
C TYR A 425 -1.93 48.15 -5.09
N ARG A 426 -2.49 48.79 -6.12
CA ARG A 426 -3.20 50.07 -5.95
C ARG A 426 -4.42 49.92 -5.04
N GLU A 427 -5.18 48.83 -5.18
CA GLU A 427 -6.30 48.56 -4.26
C GLU A 427 -5.83 48.27 -2.82
N LEU A 428 -4.64 47.69 -2.68
CA LEU A 428 -4.04 47.40 -1.38
C LEU A 428 -3.27 48.60 -0.80
N GLN A 429 -3.29 49.78 -1.42
CA GLN A 429 -2.57 50.97 -0.93
C GLN A 429 -3.16 51.50 0.39
N ASP A 430 -4.48 51.40 0.55
CA ASP A 430 -5.22 51.95 1.70
C ASP A 430 -5.23 51.01 2.91
N VAL A 431 -4.61 49.84 2.81
CA VAL A 431 -4.44 48.92 3.94
C VAL A 431 -3.57 49.60 5.02
N PRO A 432 -3.95 49.58 6.30
CA PRO A 432 -3.12 50.15 7.38
C PRO A 432 -1.72 49.55 7.43
N GLU A 433 -0.70 50.34 7.75
CA GLU A 433 0.70 49.89 7.81
C GLU A 433 0.93 48.80 8.87
N GLU A 434 0.10 48.77 9.91
CA GLU A 434 0.16 47.77 10.96
C GLU A 434 -0.20 46.37 10.47
N ARG A 435 -0.84 46.26 9.30
CA ARG A 435 -1.23 45.00 8.67
C ARG A 435 -0.31 44.66 7.50
N PRO A 436 0.66 43.75 7.69
CA PRO A 436 1.61 43.41 6.64
C PRO A 436 0.93 42.76 5.43
N ILE A 437 1.49 42.98 4.25
CA ILE A 437 1.10 42.28 3.03
C ILE A 437 2.16 41.21 2.77
N VAL A 438 1.76 39.95 2.79
CA VAL A 438 2.62 38.81 2.43
C VAL A 438 2.27 38.39 1.01
N VAL A 439 3.28 38.27 0.15
CA VAL A 439 3.09 37.84 -1.24
C VAL A 439 3.79 36.50 -1.41
N ASP A 440 3.01 35.43 -1.51
CA ASP A 440 3.51 34.08 -1.74
C ASP A 440 3.80 33.87 -3.23
N LEU A 441 5.07 33.77 -3.56
CA LEU A 441 5.59 33.61 -4.91
C LEU A 441 5.75 32.14 -5.32
N THR A 442 5.35 31.20 -4.45
CA THR A 442 5.55 29.76 -4.64
C THR A 442 4.68 29.19 -5.78
N PRO A 443 3.34 29.32 -5.73
CA PRO A 443 2.52 28.80 -6.82
C PRO A 443 2.55 29.73 -8.03
N GLY A 444 2.14 29.16 -9.17
CA GLY A 444 1.78 29.93 -10.37
C GLY A 444 2.83 29.94 -11.47
N LEU A 445 2.49 30.65 -12.55
CA LEU A 445 3.37 30.83 -13.70
C LEU A 445 4.51 31.80 -13.34
N LYS A 446 5.72 31.54 -13.85
CA LYS A 446 6.92 32.31 -13.48
C LYS A 446 6.78 33.82 -13.75
N HIS A 447 6.13 34.21 -14.85
CA HIS A 447 5.89 35.62 -15.14
C HIS A 447 4.87 36.27 -14.20
N CYS A 448 3.92 35.51 -13.64
CA CYS A 448 2.99 36.01 -12.62
C CYS A 448 3.72 36.30 -11.32
N SER A 449 4.53 35.34 -10.83
CA SER A 449 5.35 35.54 -9.63
C SER A 449 6.31 36.73 -9.80
N LEU A 450 6.93 36.87 -10.98
CA LEU A 450 7.81 38.00 -11.29
C LEU A 450 7.06 39.34 -11.28
N ALA A 451 5.89 39.40 -11.94
CA ALA A 451 5.06 40.61 -11.95
C ALA A 451 4.63 41.01 -10.53
N LEU A 452 4.18 40.04 -9.72
CA LEU A 452 3.82 40.26 -8.32
C LEU A 452 5.01 40.77 -7.51
N ALA A 453 6.20 40.20 -7.69
CA ALA A 453 7.41 40.63 -7.00
C ALA A 453 7.85 42.05 -7.41
N MET A 454 7.83 42.35 -8.71
CA MET A 454 8.31 43.64 -9.24
C MET A 454 7.40 44.82 -8.88
N GLN A 455 6.08 44.58 -8.84
CA GLN A 455 5.09 45.63 -8.53
C GLN A 455 4.76 45.71 -7.03
N ALA A 456 5.32 44.83 -6.20
CA ALA A 456 5.05 44.81 -4.78
C ALA A 456 5.41 46.16 -4.11
N PRO A 457 4.53 46.70 -3.25
CA PRO A 457 4.85 47.93 -2.53
C PRO A 457 6.01 47.70 -1.56
N PRO A 458 6.78 48.75 -1.16
CA PRO A 458 7.95 48.60 -0.29
C PRO A 458 7.69 47.90 1.06
N ARG A 459 6.44 47.91 1.53
CA ARG A 459 6.01 47.25 2.78
C ARG A 459 5.64 45.77 2.62
N ALA A 460 5.51 45.28 1.39
CA ALA A 460 5.15 43.89 1.15
C ALA A 460 6.34 42.97 1.43
N VAL A 461 6.05 41.83 2.03
CA VAL A 461 7.02 40.79 2.34
C VAL A 461 6.84 39.69 1.32
N LEU A 462 7.84 39.55 0.44
CA LEU A 462 7.86 38.52 -0.58
C LEU A 462 8.34 37.23 0.05
N VAL A 463 7.56 36.16 -0.07
CA VAL A 463 7.91 34.85 0.50
C VAL A 463 7.90 33.76 -0.56
N TYR A 464 8.66 32.70 -0.30
CA TYR A 464 8.69 31.50 -1.11
C TYR A 464 8.85 30.27 -0.23
N LEU A 465 8.11 29.22 -0.56
CA LEU A 465 8.15 27.95 0.14
C LEU A 465 9.28 27.10 -0.44
N GLN A 466 10.34 26.94 0.34
CA GLN A 466 11.40 25.99 0.05
C GLN A 466 10.99 24.61 0.58
N HIS A 467 11.46 23.57 -0.09
CA HIS A 467 11.29 22.18 0.34
C HIS A 467 12.49 21.35 -0.12
N ALA A 468 12.81 20.30 0.63
CA ALA A 468 13.73 19.29 0.13
C ALA A 468 13.02 18.41 -0.89
N TYR A 469 13.77 17.88 -1.84
CA TYR A 469 13.26 17.00 -2.89
C TYR A 469 13.90 15.63 -2.71
N ASP A 470 13.10 14.55 -2.66
CA ASP A 470 13.64 13.19 -2.66
C ASP A 470 13.92 12.77 -4.12
N PRO A 471 15.19 12.72 -4.55
CA PRO A 471 15.54 12.40 -5.94
C PRO A 471 15.20 10.95 -6.31
N ARG A 472 14.98 10.07 -5.33
CA ARG A 472 14.66 8.65 -5.58
C ARG A 472 13.21 8.49 -6.02
N VAL A 473 12.31 9.30 -5.45
CA VAL A 473 10.86 9.24 -5.68
C VAL A 473 10.40 10.29 -6.68
N GLY A 474 11.13 11.41 -6.79
CA GLY A 474 10.75 12.51 -7.66
C GLY A 474 9.62 13.38 -7.08
N CYS A 475 9.55 13.51 -5.76
CA CYS A 475 8.57 14.36 -5.07
C CYS A 475 9.23 15.22 -3.98
N PRO A 476 8.56 16.31 -3.53
CA PRO A 476 8.90 16.98 -2.29
C PRO A 476 8.91 16.01 -1.11
N ASP A 477 9.86 16.16 -0.20
CA ASP A 477 9.93 15.39 1.04
C ASP A 477 8.99 16.04 2.09
N PRO A 478 7.86 15.40 2.47
CA PRO A 478 6.88 16.02 3.35
C PRO A 478 7.48 16.40 4.70
N GLY A 479 7.09 17.56 5.22
CA GLY A 479 7.60 18.09 6.47
C GLY A 479 8.97 18.73 6.34
N THR A 480 9.50 18.96 5.13
CA THR A 480 10.71 19.76 4.88
C THR A 480 10.39 21.18 4.39
N GLU A 481 9.11 21.48 4.19
CA GLU A 481 8.62 22.76 3.76
C GLU A 481 9.01 23.88 4.76
N ALA A 482 9.45 25.03 4.24
CA ALA A 482 9.77 26.22 5.03
C ALA A 482 9.61 27.49 4.19
N TYR A 483 8.88 28.49 4.71
CA TYR A 483 8.78 29.80 4.07
C TYR A 483 10.03 30.63 4.33
N THR A 484 10.60 31.19 3.28
CA THR A 484 11.73 32.13 3.34
C THR A 484 11.37 33.46 2.70
N ILE A 485 11.97 34.54 3.20
CA ILE A 485 11.81 35.88 2.64
C ILE A 485 12.72 36.01 1.41
N ILE A 486 12.14 36.40 0.27
CA ILE A 486 12.89 36.76 -0.93
C ILE A 486 13.19 38.26 -0.89
N ASN A 487 14.37 38.60 -0.39
CA ASN A 487 14.83 39.98 -0.34
C ASN A 487 15.17 40.51 -1.75
N HIS A 488 14.31 41.37 -2.31
CA HIS A 488 14.69 42.16 -3.50
C HIS A 488 15.12 43.59 -3.16
N ARG A 489 14.86 44.10 -1.95
CA ARG A 489 15.23 45.48 -1.59
C ARG A 489 15.75 45.56 -0.17
N ARG A 490 17.07 45.42 0.00
CA ARG A 490 17.74 46.08 1.13
C ARG A 490 17.37 47.55 1.02
N ARG A 491 16.72 48.10 2.05
CA ARG A 491 16.57 49.54 2.23
C ARG A 491 17.95 50.16 1.99
N ALA A 492 18.10 50.94 0.92
CA ALA A 492 19.21 51.88 0.85
C ALA A 492 18.98 52.83 2.02
N SER A 493 19.76 52.61 3.09
CA SER A 493 19.84 53.46 4.27
C SER A 493 20.43 54.81 3.92
#